data_AF-A0A1H8VSF4-F1
#
_entry.id   AF-A0A1H8VSF4-F1
#
_cell.length_a   1.000
_cell.length_b   1.000
_cell.length_c   1.000
_cell.angle_alpha   90.00
_cell.angle_beta   90.00
_cell.angle_gamma   90.00
#
_symmetry.space_group_name_H-M   'P 1'
#
loop_
_entity.id
_entity.type
_entity.pdbx_description
1 polymer ?
#
loop_
_entity_poly.entity_id
_entity_poly.type
_entity_poly.pdbx_seq_one_letter_code
_entity_poly.pdbx_strand_id
1 'polypeptide(L)'
;MLRTRSRISRPLRHNGQPYSGMNVLLLWSEQMSRGFASSMWMTFKQSLELGAAVRKGETGSTVVFASRFTKSESDGKGGELDREIPFLKAYSVFNVEQIDGLPEHYYNRLEIVLDPVARIEQADHFFRSTGAVIRHGGDQAFYAPGPHVIQMPSFETFKDAASYYATLSHEATHYAGFRIMPHQCFGV
;
A
#
# COMPACT_ATOMS: atom_id res chain seq x y z
N MET A 1 25.87 -15.95 -1.11
CA MET A 1 24.91 -15.12 -1.87
C MET A 1 23.77 -14.74 -0.94
N LEU A 2 23.87 -13.58 -0.29
CA LEU A 2 22.90 -13.13 0.73
C LEU A 2 21.60 -12.69 0.02
N ARG A 3 20.60 -13.58 -0.01
CA ARG A 3 19.23 -13.19 -0.36
C ARG A 3 18.62 -12.52 0.87
N THR A 4 18.78 -11.21 1.00
CA THR A 4 17.90 -10.40 1.85
C THR A 4 16.51 -10.42 1.23
N ARG A 5 15.65 -11.37 1.65
CA ARG A 5 14.22 -11.34 1.34
C ARG A 5 13.56 -10.24 2.17
N SER A 6 13.83 -8.99 1.85
CA SER A 6 13.10 -7.84 2.39
C SER A 6 11.65 -7.96 1.95
N ARG A 7 10.72 -8.20 2.87
CA ARG A 7 9.29 -8.23 2.53
C ARG A 7 8.87 -6.83 2.10
N ILE A 8 8.21 -6.74 0.94
CA ILE A 8 7.58 -5.51 0.48
C ILE A 8 6.35 -5.28 1.36
N SER A 9 6.51 -4.48 2.41
CA SER A 9 5.43 -4.03 3.28
C SER A 9 5.07 -2.59 2.93
N ARG A 10 3.80 -2.19 3.13
CA ARG A 10 3.41 -0.79 2.87
C ARG A 10 4.22 0.11 3.80
N PRO A 11 4.77 1.23 3.30
CA PRO A 11 5.41 2.22 4.15
C PRO A 11 4.45 2.65 5.25
N LEU A 12 4.94 2.74 6.49
CA LEU A 12 4.18 3.08 7.67
C LEU A 12 4.59 4.46 8.18
N ARG A 13 3.63 5.18 8.76
CA ARG A 13 3.88 6.36 9.56
C ARG A 13 4.41 5.96 10.95
N HIS A 14 4.96 6.91 11.70
CA HIS A 14 5.45 6.69 13.08
C HIS A 14 4.42 6.08 14.05
N ASN A 15 3.12 6.16 13.74
CA ASN A 15 2.01 5.62 14.52
C ASN A 15 1.51 4.24 14.00
N GLY A 16 2.23 3.64 13.04
CA GLY A 16 1.88 2.34 12.45
C GLY A 16 0.82 2.40 11.33
N GLN A 17 0.24 3.56 11.04
CA GLN A 17 -0.74 3.68 9.95
C GLN A 17 -0.04 3.59 8.57
N PRO A 18 -0.54 2.77 7.64
CA PRO A 18 0.06 2.66 6.31
C PRO A 18 -0.18 3.90 5.46
N TYR A 19 0.85 4.32 4.71
CA TYR A 19 0.70 5.29 3.64
C TYR A 19 -0.21 4.74 2.53
N SER A 20 -0.89 5.62 1.80
CA SER A 20 -1.81 5.28 0.71
C SER A 20 -1.46 6.05 -0.58
N GLY A 21 -1.95 5.54 -1.71
CA GLY A 21 -1.79 6.17 -3.03
C GLY A 21 -0.33 6.30 -3.46
N MET A 22 -0.01 7.42 -4.11
CA MET A 22 1.31 7.67 -4.70
C MET A 22 2.45 7.65 -3.68
N ASN A 23 2.18 7.97 -2.41
CA ASN A 23 3.19 7.94 -1.35
C ASN A 23 3.75 6.54 -1.11
N VAL A 24 2.98 5.48 -1.40
CA VAL A 24 3.48 4.10 -1.31
C VAL A 24 4.62 3.89 -2.30
N LEU A 25 4.44 4.32 -3.55
CA LEU A 25 5.43 4.15 -4.62
C LEU A 25 6.67 5.02 -4.38
N LEU A 26 6.48 6.28 -3.97
CA LEU A 26 7.58 7.20 -3.67
C LEU A 26 8.47 6.66 -2.55
N LEU A 27 7.87 6.19 -1.46
CA LEU A 27 8.62 5.69 -0.31
C LEU A 27 9.24 4.31 -0.58
N TRP A 28 8.61 3.44 -1.36
CA TRP A 28 9.27 2.20 -1.81
C TRP A 28 10.48 2.48 -2.69
N SER A 29 10.34 3.40 -3.66
CA SER A 29 11.46 3.79 -4.53
C SER A 29 12.64 4.29 -3.70
N GLU A 30 12.37 5.14 -2.71
CA GLU A 30 13.40 5.65 -1.81
C GLU A 30 13.98 4.55 -0.90
N GLN A 31 13.13 3.70 -0.33
CA GLN A 31 13.55 2.59 0.52
C GLN A 31 14.54 1.69 -0.24
N MET A 32 14.25 1.39 -1.51
CA MET A 32 15.09 0.57 -2.36
C MET A 32 16.37 1.29 -2.80
N SER A 33 16.30 2.57 -3.17
CA SER A 33 17.47 3.33 -3.64
C SER A 33 18.50 3.54 -2.54
N ARG A 34 18.05 3.72 -1.29
CA ARG A 34 18.91 3.96 -0.13
C ARG A 34 19.18 2.72 0.71
N GLY A 35 18.52 1.61 0.40
CA GLY A 35 18.73 0.32 1.05
C GLY A 35 18.16 0.23 2.47
N PHE A 36 17.17 1.03 2.82
CA PHE A 36 16.54 0.98 4.15
C PHE A 36 15.78 -0.35 4.33
N ALA A 37 16.01 -1.01 5.46
CA ALA A 37 15.31 -2.24 5.82
C ALA A 37 13.93 -1.96 6.44
N SER A 38 13.80 -0.87 7.19
CA SER A 38 12.56 -0.44 7.83
C SER A 38 11.64 0.24 6.83
N SER A 39 10.36 -0.12 6.90
CA SER A 39 9.30 0.56 6.15
C SER A 39 8.68 1.71 6.93
N MET A 40 9.25 2.14 8.07
CA MET A 40 8.69 3.20 8.90
C MET A 40 9.32 4.57 8.63
N TRP A 41 8.46 5.59 8.48
CA TRP A 41 8.82 6.95 8.12
C TRP A 41 8.15 7.96 9.07
N MET A 42 8.84 9.06 9.35
CA MET A 42 8.33 10.13 10.20
C MET A 42 8.87 11.50 9.78
N THR A 43 8.20 12.57 10.18
CA THR A 43 8.70 13.94 9.91
C THR A 43 9.81 14.31 10.88
N PHE A 44 10.62 15.30 10.51
CA PHE A 44 11.66 15.85 11.40
C PHE A 44 11.06 16.35 12.74
N LYS A 45 9.88 16.96 12.70
CA LYS A 45 9.20 17.41 13.92
C LYS A 45 8.81 16.24 14.82
N GLN A 46 8.30 15.15 14.23
CA GLN A 46 7.92 13.95 14.97
C GLN A 46 9.12 13.27 15.63
N SER A 47 10.29 13.23 14.97
CA SER A 47 11.49 12.68 15.61
C SER A 47 11.88 13.49 16.85
N LEU A 48 11.83 14.82 16.76
CA LEU A 48 12.15 15.72 17.88
C LEU A 48 11.16 15.58 19.04
N GLU A 49 9.86 15.42 18.74
CA GLU A 49 8.82 15.17 19.75
C GLU A 49 9.07 13.86 20.52
N LEU A 50 9.76 12.89 19.90
CA LEU A 50 10.19 11.63 20.51
C LEU A 50 11.57 11.71 21.19
N GLY A 51 12.17 12.90 21.29
CA GLY A 51 13.51 13.08 21.87
C GLY A 51 14.66 12.59 20.97
N ALA A 52 14.37 12.31 19.69
CA ALA A 52 15.30 11.77 18.72
C ALA A 52 15.69 12.83 17.67
N ALA A 53 16.82 12.62 17.00
CA ALA A 53 17.33 13.56 16.01
C ALA A 53 17.73 12.87 14.71
N VAL A 54 17.32 13.44 13.58
CA VAL A 54 17.84 13.04 12.27
C VAL A 54 19.34 13.30 12.25
N ARG A 55 20.12 12.31 11.81
CA ARG A 55 21.59 12.44 11.72
C ARG A 55 21.99 13.55 10.76
N LYS A 56 23.06 14.25 11.10
CA LYS A 56 23.59 15.35 10.29
C LYS A 56 23.99 14.83 8.89
N GLY A 57 23.49 15.51 7.85
CA GLY A 57 23.77 15.17 6.45
C GLY A 57 22.76 14.23 5.80
N GLU A 58 21.80 13.69 6.57
CA GLU A 58 20.71 12.89 6.02
C GLU A 58 19.72 13.75 5.23
N THR A 59 19.30 13.26 4.06
CA THR A 59 18.28 13.91 3.23
C THR A 59 16.91 13.30 3.47
N GLY A 60 15.88 14.15 3.52
CA GLY A 60 14.49 13.72 3.66
C GLY A 60 13.87 13.39 2.32
N SER A 61 12.85 12.54 2.35
CA SER A 61 12.10 12.06 1.19
C SER A 61 10.75 12.75 1.12
N THR A 62 10.30 13.11 -0.08
CA THR A 62 9.08 13.90 -0.27
C THR A 62 7.86 13.00 -0.33
N VAL A 63 6.86 13.31 0.49
CA VAL A 63 5.50 12.75 0.42
C VAL A 63 4.49 13.85 0.17
N VAL A 64 3.36 13.49 -0.43
CA VAL A 64 2.33 14.41 -0.86
C VAL A 64 1.04 14.18 -0.08
N PHE A 65 0.44 15.24 0.41
CA PHE A 65 -0.86 15.25 1.06
C PHE A 65 -1.83 16.07 0.22
N ALA A 66 -2.90 15.44 -0.25
CA ALA A 66 -4.00 16.12 -0.91
C ALA A 66 -5.17 16.25 0.07
N SER A 67 -5.71 17.46 0.22
CA SER A 67 -6.89 17.73 1.03
C SER A 67 -7.66 18.90 0.44
N ARG A 68 -8.83 19.22 1.01
CA ARG A 68 -9.63 20.39 0.65
C ARG A 68 -9.67 21.35 1.83
N PHE A 69 -9.79 22.64 1.56
CA PHE A 69 -10.13 23.64 2.58
C PHE A 69 -11.35 24.44 2.11
N THR A 70 -12.19 24.84 3.06
CA THR A 70 -13.38 25.65 2.79
C THR A 70 -12.99 27.12 2.77
N LYS A 71 -13.38 27.83 1.72
CA LYS A 71 -13.28 29.28 1.63
C LYS A 71 -14.68 29.84 1.44
N SER A 72 -15.12 30.67 2.38
CA SER A 72 -16.37 31.42 2.28
C SER A 72 -16.13 32.65 1.40
N GLU A 73 -16.79 32.71 0.25
CA GLU A 73 -16.76 33.88 -0.65
C GLU A 73 -18.12 34.57 -0.63
N SER A 74 -18.14 35.91 -0.62
CA SER A 74 -19.37 36.67 -0.72
C SER A 74 -19.94 36.56 -2.15
N ASP A 75 -21.19 36.14 -2.27
CA ASP A 75 -21.90 35.99 -3.56
C ASP A 75 -22.28 37.35 -4.21
N GLY A 76 -21.79 38.47 -3.68
CA GLY A 76 -22.16 39.82 -4.13
C GLY A 76 -23.62 40.21 -3.89
N LYS A 77 -24.47 39.29 -3.40
CA LYS A 77 -25.89 39.48 -3.06
C LYS A 77 -26.20 39.38 -1.56
N GLY A 78 -25.17 39.44 -0.71
CA GLY A 78 -25.31 39.37 0.75
C GLY A 78 -25.38 37.96 1.35
N GLY A 79 -25.17 36.91 0.53
CA GLY A 79 -24.97 35.54 1.00
C GLY A 79 -23.50 35.14 1.01
N GLU A 80 -23.10 34.23 1.91
CA GLU A 80 -21.82 33.54 1.85
C GLU A 80 -21.98 32.21 1.12
N LEU A 81 -21.11 31.96 0.14
CA LEU A 81 -21.00 30.67 -0.53
C LEU A 81 -19.70 30.00 -0.08
N ASP A 82 -19.85 28.86 0.60
CA ASP A 82 -18.72 28.00 0.95
C ASP A 82 -18.26 27.23 -0.29
N ARG A 83 -17.02 27.48 -0.71
CA ARG A 83 -16.36 26.74 -1.79
C ARG A 83 -15.25 25.87 -1.21
N GLU A 84 -15.28 24.58 -1.56
CA GLU A 84 -14.16 23.69 -1.28
C GLU A 84 -13.06 23.86 -2.35
N ILE A 85 -11.87 24.26 -1.91
CA ILE A 85 -10.70 24.40 -2.79
C ILE A 85 -9.75 23.23 -2.53
N PRO A 86 -9.47 22.37 -3.53
CA PRO A 86 -8.48 21.31 -3.39
C PRO A 86 -7.07 21.89 -3.32
N PHE A 87 -6.24 21.34 -2.44
CA PHE A 87 -4.84 21.69 -2.33
C PHE A 87 -3.96 20.46 -2.18
N LEU A 88 -2.69 20.63 -2.55
CA LEU A 88 -1.67 19.61 -2.50
C LEU A 88 -0.47 20.18 -1.74
N LYS A 89 -0.05 19.49 -0.69
CA LYS A 89 1.07 19.90 0.16
C LYS A 89 2.13 18.81 0.21
N ALA A 90 3.36 19.20 -0.10
CA ALA A 90 4.51 18.33 0.05
C ALA A 90 5.05 18.40 1.49
N TYR A 91 5.49 17.26 2.02
CA TYR A 91 6.16 17.13 3.31
C TYR A 91 7.43 16.31 3.14
N SER A 92 8.46 16.64 3.91
CA SER A 92 9.67 15.83 4.02
C SER A 92 9.54 14.85 5.19
N VAL A 93 9.80 13.58 4.92
CA VAL A 93 9.84 12.50 5.90
C VAL A 93 11.21 11.81 5.86
N PHE A 94 11.58 11.19 6.96
CA PHE A 94 12.83 10.48 7.16
C PHE A 94 12.50 9.06 7.58
N ASN A 95 13.27 8.10 7.07
CA ASN A 95 13.20 6.72 7.55
C ASN A 95 13.71 6.67 9.00
N VAL A 96 13.16 5.77 9.82
CA VAL A 96 13.64 5.56 11.19
C VAL A 96 15.14 5.24 11.26
N GLU A 97 15.69 4.62 10.22
CA GLU A 97 17.12 4.32 10.13
C GLU A 97 17.98 5.57 9.98
N GLN A 98 17.42 6.73 9.62
CA GLN A 98 18.12 8.01 9.51
C GLN A 98 18.16 8.81 10.83
N ILE A 99 17.48 8.30 11.86
CA ILE A 99 17.21 9.03 13.10
C ILE A 99 17.88 8.28 14.25
N ASP A 100 18.66 9.01 15.05
CA ASP A 100 19.29 8.49 16.26
C ASP A 100 18.47 8.87 17.49
N GLY A 101 18.44 7.97 18.49
CA GLY A 101 17.75 8.20 19.76
C GLY A 101 16.27 7.87 19.76
N LEU A 102 15.75 7.17 18.75
CA LEU A 102 14.37 6.67 18.80
C LEU A 102 14.22 5.53 19.83
N PRO A 103 13.03 5.35 20.42
CA PRO A 103 12.73 4.16 21.21
C PRO A 103 12.97 2.86 20.44
N GLU A 104 13.45 1.82 21.11
CA GLU A 104 13.92 0.58 20.49
C GLU A 104 12.88 -0.13 19.60
N HIS A 105 11.60 -0.01 19.92
CA HIS A 105 10.52 -0.59 19.12
C HIS A 105 10.44 -0.03 17.69
N TYR A 106 11.00 1.16 17.42
CA TYR A 106 11.10 1.72 16.07
C TYR A 106 12.13 1.02 15.18
N TYR A 107 13.11 0.34 15.78
CA TYR A 107 14.16 -0.41 15.06
C TYR A 107 13.84 -1.91 14.94
N ASN A 108 12.86 -2.41 15.70
CA ASN A 108 12.53 -3.83 15.73
C ASN A 108 11.92 -4.32 14.41
N ARG A 109 12.61 -5.29 13.79
CA ARG A 109 12.14 -6.01 12.61
C ARG A 109 11.28 -7.19 13.03
N LEU A 110 10.04 -7.27 12.53
CA LEU A 110 9.29 -8.51 12.56
C LEU A 110 9.70 -9.37 11.35
N GLU A 111 10.61 -10.32 11.55
CA GLU A 111 10.88 -11.37 10.57
C GLU A 111 9.78 -12.44 10.66
N ILE A 112 8.75 -12.29 9.83
CA ILE A 112 7.77 -13.36 9.64
C ILE A 112 8.30 -14.27 8.53
N VAL A 113 8.86 -15.41 8.92
CA VAL A 113 9.19 -16.53 8.04
C VAL A 113 7.88 -17.22 7.65
N LEU A 114 7.56 -17.22 6.34
CA LEU A 114 6.46 -18.01 5.80
C LEU A 114 7.03 -19.28 5.17
N ASP A 115 6.42 -20.42 5.48
CA ASP A 115 6.65 -21.67 4.77
C ASP A 115 6.19 -21.50 3.31
N PRO A 116 7.06 -21.69 2.30
CA PRO A 116 6.74 -21.46 0.89
C PRO A 116 5.63 -22.38 0.33
N VAL A 117 5.41 -23.54 0.95
CA VAL A 117 4.59 -24.62 0.41
C VAL A 117 3.21 -24.67 1.07
N ALA A 118 3.10 -24.23 2.32
CA ALA A 118 1.83 -24.16 3.02
C ALA A 118 0.93 -23.07 2.41
N ARG A 119 -0.36 -23.40 2.19
CA ARG A 119 -1.36 -22.38 1.90
C ARG A 119 -1.32 -21.29 2.96
N ILE A 120 -1.50 -20.05 2.52
CA ILE A 120 -1.53 -18.90 3.42
C ILE A 120 -2.96 -18.77 3.91
N GLU A 121 -3.26 -19.37 5.07
CA GLU A 121 -4.62 -19.42 5.65
C GLU A 121 -5.30 -18.05 5.69
N GLN A 122 -4.55 -17.01 6.06
CA GLN A 122 -5.03 -15.62 6.07
C GLN A 122 -5.47 -15.13 4.69
N ALA A 123 -4.77 -15.55 3.62
CA ALA A 123 -5.14 -15.22 2.25
C ALA A 123 -6.39 -15.98 1.81
N ASP A 124 -6.51 -17.27 2.14
CA ASP A 124 -7.74 -18.04 1.89
C ASP A 124 -8.95 -17.40 2.56
N HIS A 125 -8.83 -17.00 3.82
CA HIS A 125 -9.90 -16.30 4.55
C HIS A 125 -10.24 -14.95 3.88
N PHE A 126 -9.23 -14.16 3.53
CA PHE A 126 -9.42 -12.89 2.82
C PHE A 126 -10.23 -13.09 1.53
N PHE A 127 -9.82 -14.01 0.66
CA PHE A 127 -10.51 -14.22 -0.62
C PHE A 127 -11.92 -14.75 -0.45
N ARG A 128 -12.18 -15.65 0.51
CA ARG A 128 -13.54 -16.09 0.86
C ARG A 128 -14.42 -14.92 1.31
N SER A 129 -13.86 -13.99 2.10
CA SER A 129 -14.60 -12.82 2.60
C SER A 129 -14.97 -11.81 1.51
N THR A 130 -14.30 -11.82 0.35
CA THR A 130 -14.61 -10.90 -0.76
C THR A 130 -15.95 -11.19 -1.46
N GLY A 131 -16.48 -12.41 -1.28
CA GLY A 131 -17.67 -12.92 -1.97
C GLY A 131 -17.43 -13.31 -3.42
N ALA A 132 -16.18 -13.26 -3.92
CA ALA A 132 -15.85 -13.70 -5.26
C ALA A 132 -16.02 -15.22 -5.39
N VAL A 133 -16.72 -15.67 -6.43
CA VAL A 133 -16.83 -17.10 -6.75
C VAL A 133 -15.54 -17.51 -7.44
N ILE A 134 -14.72 -18.30 -6.76
CA ILE A 134 -13.44 -18.81 -7.27
C ILE A 134 -13.62 -20.29 -7.66
N ARG A 135 -13.32 -20.62 -8.90
CA ARG A 135 -13.33 -22.00 -9.42
C ARG A 135 -11.92 -22.46 -9.75
N HIS A 136 -11.67 -23.76 -9.57
CA HIS A 136 -10.40 -24.39 -9.89
C HIS A 136 -10.55 -25.34 -11.08
N GLY A 137 -9.59 -25.31 -12.01
CA GLY A 137 -9.55 -26.18 -13.19
C GLY A 137 -8.86 -25.53 -14.38
N GLY A 138 -8.52 -26.34 -15.38
CA GLY A 138 -7.74 -25.87 -16.54
C GLY A 138 -6.31 -25.46 -16.17
N ASP A 139 -5.64 -24.81 -17.11
CA ASP A 139 -4.24 -24.38 -17.04
C ASP A 139 -4.07 -22.85 -17.07
N GLN A 140 -5.17 -22.09 -17.10
CA GLN A 140 -5.18 -20.63 -17.16
C GLN A 140 -5.95 -19.99 -16.01
N ALA A 141 -5.44 -18.84 -15.55
CA ALA A 141 -6.13 -17.97 -14.59
C ALA A 141 -6.75 -16.78 -15.32
N PHE A 142 -8.02 -16.48 -15.03
CA PHE A 142 -8.71 -15.32 -15.58
C PHE A 142 -9.98 -14.99 -14.79
N TYR A 143 -10.36 -13.71 -14.77
CA TYR A 143 -11.70 -13.27 -14.42
C TYR A 143 -12.64 -13.34 -15.64
N ALA A 144 -13.81 -13.98 -15.48
CA ALA A 144 -14.85 -14.07 -16.50
C ALA A 144 -16.01 -13.10 -16.16
N PRO A 145 -16.18 -11.98 -16.91
CA PRO A 145 -17.17 -10.94 -16.57
C PRO A 145 -18.61 -11.41 -16.62
N GLY A 146 -18.98 -12.19 -17.64
CA GLY A 146 -20.35 -12.69 -17.83
C GLY A 146 -20.86 -13.51 -16.64
N PRO A 147 -20.20 -14.62 -16.26
CA PRO A 147 -20.62 -15.41 -15.10
C PRO A 147 -20.19 -14.79 -13.75
N HIS A 148 -19.38 -13.73 -13.75
CA HIS A 148 -18.83 -13.08 -12.56
C HIS A 148 -18.00 -14.03 -11.67
N VAL A 149 -17.16 -14.84 -12.30
CA VAL A 149 -16.35 -15.90 -11.67
C VAL A 149 -14.87 -15.66 -11.93
N ILE A 150 -14.03 -15.95 -10.94
CA ILE A 150 -12.58 -16.06 -11.10
C ILE A 150 -12.24 -17.53 -11.34
N GLN A 151 -11.63 -17.83 -12.49
CA GLN A 151 -11.06 -19.14 -12.80
C GLN A 151 -9.59 -19.17 -12.41
N MET A 152 -9.19 -20.21 -11.68
CA MET A 152 -7.80 -20.47 -11.29
C MET A 152 -7.38 -21.89 -11.71
N PRO A 153 -6.14 -22.12 -12.14
CA PRO A 153 -5.56 -23.45 -12.20
C PRO A 153 -5.48 -24.09 -10.80
N SER A 154 -5.32 -25.41 -10.74
CA SER A 154 -5.12 -26.12 -9.47
C SER A 154 -3.92 -25.58 -8.72
N PHE A 155 -4.01 -25.49 -7.39
CA PHE A 155 -2.95 -24.88 -6.56
C PHE A 155 -1.56 -25.50 -6.80
N GLU A 156 -1.51 -26.81 -7.02
CA GLU A 156 -0.28 -27.59 -7.26
C GLU A 156 0.46 -27.21 -8.55
N THR A 157 -0.19 -26.53 -9.50
CA THR A 157 0.46 -26.09 -10.74
C THR A 157 1.31 -24.83 -10.54
N PHE A 158 1.24 -24.20 -9.36
CA PHE A 158 2.00 -23.00 -9.03
C PHE A 158 3.30 -23.33 -8.30
N LYS A 159 4.34 -22.52 -8.56
CA LYS A 159 5.68 -22.73 -7.98
C LYS A 159 5.72 -22.62 -6.44
N ASP A 160 4.84 -21.82 -5.86
CA ASP A 160 4.72 -21.57 -4.42
C ASP A 160 3.36 -20.93 -4.11
N ALA A 161 2.98 -20.91 -2.83
CA ALA A 161 1.72 -20.32 -2.38
C ALA A 161 1.62 -18.83 -2.74
N ALA A 162 2.72 -18.09 -2.64
CA ALA A 162 2.76 -16.66 -2.93
C ALA A 162 2.39 -16.35 -4.38
N SER A 163 2.82 -17.20 -5.32
CA SER A 163 2.52 -17.07 -6.75
C SER A 163 1.05 -17.32 -7.04
N TYR A 164 0.48 -18.36 -6.42
CA TYR A 164 -0.95 -18.62 -6.52
C TYR A 164 -1.78 -17.42 -6.05
N TYR A 165 -1.49 -16.89 -4.86
CA TYR A 165 -2.24 -15.75 -4.34
C TYR A 165 -1.97 -14.44 -5.10
N ALA A 166 -0.78 -14.25 -5.65
CA ALA A 166 -0.48 -13.10 -6.51
C ALA A 166 -1.33 -13.11 -7.78
N THR A 167 -1.42 -14.26 -8.45
CA THR A 167 -2.30 -14.44 -9.62
C THR A 167 -3.77 -14.25 -9.24
N LEU A 168 -4.22 -14.84 -8.14
CA LEU A 168 -5.59 -14.66 -7.65
C LEU A 168 -5.90 -13.19 -7.31
N SER A 169 -4.95 -12.45 -6.70
CA SER A 169 -5.09 -11.01 -6.45
C SER A 169 -5.23 -10.19 -7.73
N HIS A 170 -4.52 -10.56 -8.80
CA HIS A 170 -4.63 -9.90 -10.10
C HIS A 170 -6.05 -10.05 -10.65
N GLU A 171 -6.57 -11.27 -10.70
CA GLU A 171 -7.94 -11.53 -11.19
C GLU A 171 -9.01 -10.93 -10.28
N ALA A 172 -8.80 -10.92 -8.96
CA ALA A 172 -9.69 -10.27 -8.02
C ALA A 172 -9.74 -8.74 -8.21
N THR A 173 -8.66 -8.13 -8.72
CA THR A 173 -8.66 -6.70 -9.08
C THR A 173 -9.55 -6.45 -10.29
N HIS A 174 -9.52 -7.31 -11.32
CA HIS A 174 -10.44 -7.25 -12.46
C HIS A 174 -11.90 -7.44 -12.04
N TYR A 175 -12.15 -8.42 -11.17
CA TYR A 175 -13.46 -8.64 -10.55
C TYR A 175 -13.99 -7.41 -9.81
N ALA A 176 -13.15 -6.78 -8.97
CA ALA A 176 -13.51 -5.58 -8.22
C ALA A 176 -13.72 -4.37 -9.12
N GLY A 177 -12.91 -4.20 -10.17
CA GLY A 177 -13.05 -3.14 -11.16
C GLY A 177 -14.40 -3.17 -11.85
N PHE A 178 -14.84 -4.35 -12.31
CA PHE A 178 -16.16 -4.53 -12.92
C PHE A 178 -17.31 -4.23 -11.94
N ARG A 179 -17.16 -4.60 -10.66
CA ARG A 179 -18.19 -4.39 -9.63
C ARG A 179 -18.32 -2.93 -9.17
N ILE A 180 -17.22 -2.18 -9.12
CA ILE A 180 -17.18 -0.79 -8.62
C ILE A 180 -17.38 0.24 -9.74
N MET A 181 -16.95 -0.07 -10.97
CA MET A 181 -17.11 0.79 -12.15
C MET A 181 -17.67 0.01 -13.34
N PRO A 182 -19.00 -0.21 -13.41
CA PRO A 182 -19.64 -1.04 -14.45
C PRO A 182 -19.57 -0.46 -15.87
N HIS A 183 -19.05 0.76 -16.07
CA HIS A 183 -19.02 1.45 -17.36
C HIS A 183 -17.72 1.30 -18.16
N GLN A 184 -16.70 0.60 -17.67
CA GLN A 184 -15.57 0.17 -18.50
C GLN A 184 -15.89 -1.14 -19.24
N CYS A 185 -17.00 -1.17 -19.98
CA CYS A 185 -17.16 -2.15 -21.05
C CYS A 185 -16.43 -1.59 -22.27
N PHE A 186 -15.36 -2.28 -22.66
CA PHE A 186 -14.60 -2.04 -23.88
C PHE A 186 -15.56 -1.96 -25.07
N GLY A 187 -15.52 -0.84 -25.77
CA GLY A 187 -16.03 -0.77 -27.14
C GLY A 187 -15.14 -1.61 -28.04
N VAL A 188 -15.76 -2.55 -28.74
CA VAL A 188 -15.36 -2.99 -30.08
C VAL A 188 -16.60 -2.83 -30.96
#